data_AF-A0A349PTP0-F1
#
_entry.id   AF-A0A349PTP0-F1
#
_cell.length_a   1.000
_cell.length_b   1.000
_cell.length_c   1.000
_cell.angle_alpha   90.00
_cell.angle_beta   90.00
_cell.angle_gamma   90.00
#
_symmetry.space_group_name_H-M   'P 1'
#
loop_
_entity.id
_entity.type
_entity.pdbx_description
1 polymer ?
#
loop_
_entity_poly.entity_id
_entity_poly.type
_entity_poly.pdbx_seq_one_letter_code
_entity_poly.pdbx_strand_id
1 'polypeptide(L)'
;VYGPEEASAPGAPEVIMGNRGNLQAHRHVVRGNADEAIKHSKYVLHEKFETPWTEHAFLEPECCVALPLENGGVKLLTTDQSAHTTQHECSAMLGVDFAHCQVENMLVGGGFG
;
A
#
# COMPACT_ATOMS: atom_id res chain seq x y z
N VAL A 1 18.34 2.70 -6.74
CA VAL A 1 17.69 2.17 -5.53
C VAL A 1 16.61 1.19 -5.94
N TYR A 2 16.95 -0.10 -5.91
CA TYR A 2 16.10 -1.22 -6.33
C TYR A 2 15.78 -2.20 -5.19
N GLY A 3 16.23 -1.91 -3.97
CA GLY A 3 15.91 -2.71 -2.79
C GLY A 3 16.28 -2.01 -1.47
N PRO A 4 15.84 -2.54 -0.32
CA PRO A 4 16.03 -1.90 0.99
C PRO A 4 17.51 -1.73 1.38
N GLU A 5 18.36 -2.70 1.07
CA GLU A 5 19.79 -2.66 1.41
C GLU A 5 20.50 -1.50 0.67
N GLU A 6 20.28 -1.37 -0.65
CA GLU A 6 20.80 -0.24 -1.43
C GLU A 6 20.21 1.09 -0.95
N ALA A 7 18.90 1.11 -0.64
CA ALA A 7 18.22 2.31 -0.17
C ALA A 7 18.80 2.83 1.15
N SER A 8 19.31 1.93 2.00
CA SER A 8 19.88 2.26 3.31
C SER A 8 21.33 2.74 3.27
N ALA A 9 22.01 2.62 2.12
CA ALA A 9 23.42 2.97 2.00
C ALA A 9 23.64 4.49 2.15
N PRO A 10 24.71 4.95 2.82
CA PRO A 10 25.06 6.36 2.88
C PRO A 10 25.22 6.96 1.48
N GLY A 11 24.51 8.06 1.20
CA GLY A 11 24.55 8.73 -0.10
C GLY A 11 23.71 8.05 -1.20
N ALA A 12 22.90 7.04 -0.88
CA ALA A 12 21.92 6.51 -1.80
C ALA A 12 20.96 7.63 -2.28
N PRO A 13 20.59 7.66 -3.57
CA PRO A 13 19.60 8.61 -4.06
C PRO A 13 18.30 8.52 -3.27
N GLU A 14 17.67 9.66 -3.00
CA GLU A 14 16.36 9.70 -2.35
C GLU A 14 15.28 9.22 -3.32
N VAL A 15 14.47 8.24 -2.90
CA VAL A 15 13.30 7.78 -3.66
C VAL A 15 12.18 8.83 -3.64
N ILE A 16 12.01 9.50 -2.50
CA ILE A 16 11.07 10.62 -2.33
C ILE A 16 11.91 11.86 -1.97
N MET A 17 11.95 12.83 -2.89
CA MET A 17 12.73 14.05 -2.74
C MET A 17 12.29 14.86 -1.52
N GLY A 18 13.26 15.32 -0.72
CA GLY A 18 13.01 16.19 0.44
C GLY A 18 12.53 15.42 1.68
N ASN A 19 12.53 14.09 1.63
CA ASN A 19 12.36 13.26 2.81
C ASN A 19 13.68 13.19 3.59
N ARG A 20 13.66 12.69 4.83
CA ARG A 20 14.87 12.50 5.66
C ARG A 20 15.62 11.21 5.30
N GLY A 21 15.74 10.91 4.00
CA GLY A 21 16.28 9.66 3.46
C GLY A 21 15.22 8.62 3.09
N ASN A 22 15.67 7.38 2.86
CA ASN A 22 14.84 6.31 2.28
C ASN A 22 14.09 5.43 3.29
N LEU A 23 14.21 5.70 4.60
CA LEU A 23 13.44 4.99 5.63
C LEU A 23 12.02 5.57 5.72
N GLN A 24 11.03 4.84 5.19
CA GLN A 24 9.64 5.29 5.18
C GLN A 24 8.99 5.23 6.57
N ALA A 25 9.21 4.14 7.32
CA ALA A 25 8.70 3.96 8.67
C ALA A 25 9.60 3.04 9.51
N HIS A 26 9.54 3.23 10.83
CA HIS A 26 10.22 2.38 11.82
C HIS A 26 9.22 1.96 12.91
N ARG A 27 9.22 0.66 13.24
CA ARG A 27 8.40 0.10 14.33
C ARG A 27 9.30 -0.70 15.27
N HIS A 28 9.25 -0.37 16.56
CA HIS A 28 9.94 -1.11 17.61
C HIS A 28 8.90 -1.74 18.53
N VAL A 29 8.89 -3.08 18.61
CA VAL A 29 7.94 -3.85 19.42
C VAL A 29 8.69 -4.51 20.56
N VAL A 30 8.30 -4.20 21.79
CA VAL A 30 8.85 -4.79 23.00
C VAL A 30 7.72 -5.41 23.82
N ARG A 31 7.87 -6.68 24.20
CA ARG A 31 6.92 -7.38 25.05
C ARG A 31 7.68 -8.32 26.00
N GLY A 32 7.63 -8.02 27.30
CA GLY A 32 8.37 -8.78 28.31
C GLY A 32 9.89 -8.58 28.22
N ASN A 33 10.65 -9.49 28.83
CA ASN A 33 12.11 -9.50 28.82
C ASN A 33 12.65 -10.59 27.89
N ALA A 34 12.85 -10.26 26.61
CA ALA A 34 13.31 -11.21 25.60
C ALA A 34 14.72 -11.74 25.90
N ASP A 35 15.64 -10.89 26.38
CA ASP A 35 17.02 -11.25 26.66
C ASP A 35 17.12 -12.35 27.74
N GLU A 36 16.36 -12.18 28.82
CA GLU A 36 16.28 -13.18 29.89
C GLU A 36 15.65 -14.49 29.40
N ALA A 37 14.54 -14.41 28.66
CA ALA A 37 13.86 -15.59 28.13
C ALA A 37 14.77 -16.41 27.19
N ILE A 38 15.52 -15.74 26.30
CA ILE A 38 16.47 -16.38 25.39
C ILE A 38 17.62 -17.02 26.19
N LYS A 39 18.19 -16.30 27.17
CA LYS A 39 19.30 -16.80 28.01
C LYS A 39 18.93 -18.06 28.80
N HIS A 40 17.69 -18.18 29.25
CA HIS A 40 17.21 -19.31 30.05
C HIS A 40 16.55 -20.44 29.23
N SER A 41 16.49 -20.30 27.91
CA SER A 41 15.89 -21.32 27.04
C SER A 41 16.80 -22.52 26.86
N LYS A 42 16.23 -23.73 26.93
CA LYS A 42 16.95 -25.00 26.73
C LYS A 42 17.50 -25.14 25.31
N TYR A 43 16.81 -24.56 24.33
CA TYR A 43 17.17 -24.58 22.92
C TYR A 43 16.93 -23.19 22.32
N VAL A 44 17.84 -22.75 21.44
CA VAL A 44 17.77 -21.45 20.76
C VAL A 44 18.03 -21.69 19.27
N LEU A 45 17.19 -21.10 18.42
CA LEU A 45 17.35 -21.08 16.96
C LEU A 45 17.48 -19.62 16.52
N HIS A 46 18.46 -19.33 15.67
CA HIS A 46 18.63 -18.03 15.04
C HIS A 46 18.92 -18.23 13.57
N GLU A 47 17.99 -17.82 12.72
CA GLU A 47 18.03 -18.04 11.28
C GLU A 47 17.54 -16.79 10.54
N LYS A 48 18.00 -16.61 9.30
CA LYS A 48 17.51 -15.59 8.39
C LYS A 48 16.49 -16.21 7.45
N PHE A 49 15.32 -15.57 7.34
CA PHE A 49 14.26 -15.96 6.42
C PHE A 49 13.99 -14.84 5.43
N GLU A 50 13.61 -15.20 4.21
CA GLU A 50 13.22 -14.28 3.16
C GLU A 50 12.05 -14.85 2.36
N THR A 51 11.24 -13.96 1.81
CA THR A 51 10.13 -14.30 0.92
C THR A 51 10.31 -13.56 -0.40
N PRO A 52 10.03 -14.20 -1.55
CA PRO A 52 10.12 -13.53 -2.84
C PRO A 52 9.00 -12.50 -2.99
N TRP A 53 9.15 -11.63 -4.00
CA TRP A 53 8.04 -10.82 -4.50
C TRP A 53 6.95 -11.72 -5.09
N THR A 54 5.70 -11.43 -4.76
CA THR A 54 4.52 -12.15 -5.25
C THR A 54 3.51 -11.16 -5.80
N GLU A 55 2.76 -11.59 -6.82
CA GLU A 55 1.65 -10.83 -7.40
C GLU A 55 0.33 -11.50 -7.03
N HIS A 56 -0.72 -10.71 -6.85
CA HIS A 56 -2.09 -11.12 -6.56
C HIS A 56 -2.66 -12.00 -7.67
N ALA A 57 -2.38 -11.64 -8.92
CA ALA A 57 -2.70 -12.42 -10.12
C ALA A 57 -4.19 -12.82 -10.24
N PHE A 58 -5.10 -11.90 -9.89
CA PHE A 58 -6.51 -12.00 -10.28
C PHE A 58 -6.66 -11.97 -11.80
N LEU A 59 -7.67 -12.68 -12.31
CA LEU A 59 -7.77 -12.97 -13.74
C LEU A 59 -8.29 -11.77 -14.54
N GLU A 60 -9.09 -10.92 -13.92
CA GLU A 60 -9.52 -9.65 -14.50
C GLU A 60 -8.42 -8.60 -14.36
N PRO A 61 -7.92 -7.98 -15.42
CA PRO A 61 -7.01 -6.83 -15.30
C PRO A 61 -7.72 -5.61 -14.71
N GLU A 62 -6.98 -4.77 -14.00
CA GLU A 62 -7.49 -3.51 -13.46
C GLU A 62 -8.12 -2.63 -14.55
N CYS A 63 -9.33 -2.11 -14.29
CA CYS A 63 -10.06 -1.27 -15.23
C CYS A 63 -10.94 -0.24 -14.53
N CYS A 64 -10.97 0.97 -15.07
CA CYS A 64 -11.91 2.01 -14.67
C CYS A 64 -12.44 2.76 -15.89
N VAL A 65 -13.75 3.00 -15.92
CA VAL A 65 -14.42 3.85 -16.92
C VAL A 65 -14.97 5.09 -16.22
N ALA A 66 -14.51 6.26 -16.67
CA ALA A 66 -14.98 7.55 -16.18
C ALA A 66 -16.06 8.12 -17.11
N LEU A 67 -17.21 8.48 -16.56
CA LEU A 67 -18.33 9.09 -17.25
C LEU A 67 -18.57 10.50 -16.70
N PRO A 68 -18.80 11.52 -17.56
CA PRO A 68 -19.16 12.85 -17.08
C PRO A 68 -20.56 12.82 -16.44
N LEU A 69 -20.73 13.54 -15.34
CA LEU A 69 -22.02 13.79 -14.71
C LEU A 69 -22.59 15.14 -15.18
N GLU A 70 -23.91 15.27 -15.13
CA GLU A 70 -24.60 16.53 -15.51
C GLU A 70 -24.22 17.71 -14.61
N ASN A 71 -23.86 17.46 -13.35
CA ASN A 71 -23.37 18.48 -12.42
C ASN A 71 -21.91 18.91 -12.69
N GLY A 72 -21.30 18.44 -13.78
CA GLY A 72 -19.89 18.69 -14.10
C GLY A 72 -18.90 17.82 -13.31
N GLY A 73 -19.41 16.87 -12.53
CA GLY A 73 -18.61 15.86 -11.84
C GLY A 73 -18.25 14.66 -12.71
N VAL A 74 -17.74 13.61 -12.07
CA VAL A 74 -17.38 12.33 -12.71
C VAL A 74 -18.02 11.16 -11.98
N LYS A 75 -18.48 10.16 -12.74
CA LYS A 75 -18.83 8.84 -12.25
C LYS A 75 -17.77 7.83 -12.69
N LEU A 76 -17.22 7.10 -11.74
CA LEU A 76 -16.23 6.06 -11.96
C LEU A 76 -16.91 4.70 -11.84
N LEU A 77 -16.89 3.92 -12.92
CA LEU A 77 -17.20 2.50 -12.89
C LEU A 77 -15.88 1.75 -12.76
N THR A 78 -15.67 1.03 -11.67
CA THR A 78 -14.35 0.47 -11.32
C THR A 78 -14.44 -0.97 -10.85
N THR A 79 -13.32 -1.68 -10.97
CA THR A 79 -13.08 -3.01 -10.39
C THR A 79 -12.37 -2.93 -9.03
N ASP A 80 -12.26 -1.75 -8.42
CA ASP A 80 -11.66 -1.57 -7.08
C ASP A 80 -12.38 -2.35 -5.98
N GLN A 81 -11.70 -2.58 -4.85
CA GLN A 81 -12.27 -3.28 -3.69
C GLN A 81 -13.02 -2.37 -2.70
N SER A 82 -12.90 -1.03 -2.83
CA SER A 82 -13.57 -0.07 -1.93
C SER A 82 -14.02 1.19 -2.65
N ALA A 83 -15.29 1.25 -3.06
CA ALA A 83 -15.91 2.44 -3.65
C ALA A 83 -15.71 3.71 -2.81
N HIS A 84 -15.80 3.57 -1.47
CA HIS A 84 -15.65 4.69 -0.55
C HIS A 84 -14.22 5.24 -0.53
N THR A 85 -13.21 4.37 -0.51
CA THR A 85 -11.81 4.79 -0.56
C THR A 85 -11.50 5.45 -1.89
N THR A 86 -11.93 4.83 -3.00
CA THR A 86 -11.77 5.40 -4.34
C THR A 86 -12.43 6.78 -4.44
N GLN A 87 -13.66 6.95 -3.94
CA GLN A 87 -14.33 8.26 -3.92
C GLN A 87 -13.53 9.29 -3.12
N HIS A 88 -13.06 8.92 -1.93
CA HIS A 88 -12.29 9.81 -1.07
C HIS A 88 -11.00 10.28 -1.75
N GLU A 89 -10.20 9.36 -2.29
CA GLU A 89 -8.92 9.68 -2.93
C GLU A 89 -9.11 10.44 -4.25
N CYS A 90 -10.06 10.02 -5.09
CA CYS A 90 -10.31 10.68 -6.38
C CYS A 90 -10.90 12.09 -6.20
N SER A 91 -11.82 12.28 -5.26
CA SER A 91 -12.37 13.62 -4.99
C SER A 91 -11.30 14.58 -4.47
N ALA A 92 -10.42 14.12 -3.57
CA ALA A 92 -9.29 14.91 -3.08
C ALA A 92 -8.30 15.26 -4.20
N MET A 93 -7.96 14.30 -5.07
CA MET A 93 -7.03 14.52 -6.19
C MET A 93 -7.60 15.49 -7.23
N LEU A 94 -8.90 15.38 -7.53
CA LEU A 94 -9.58 16.24 -8.49
C LEU A 94 -9.97 17.61 -7.89
N GLY A 95 -9.90 17.78 -6.58
CA GLY A 95 -10.29 19.02 -5.89
C GLY A 95 -11.79 19.28 -5.90
N VAL A 96 -12.61 18.22 -5.86
CA VAL A 96 -14.08 18.31 -5.89
C VAL A 96 -14.70 17.71 -4.62
N ASP A 97 -15.97 18.03 -4.35
CA ASP A 97 -16.71 17.37 -3.27
C ASP A 97 -17.21 15.97 -3.67
N PHE A 98 -17.75 15.22 -2.71
CA PHE A 98 -18.25 13.86 -2.93
C PHE A 98 -19.48 13.79 -3.85
N ALA A 99 -20.25 14.87 -4.01
CA ALA A 99 -21.39 14.89 -4.94
C ALA A 99 -20.93 14.99 -6.41
N HIS A 100 -19.72 15.51 -6.63
CA HIS A 100 -19.09 15.63 -7.96
C HIS A 100 -18.13 14.48 -8.28
N CYS A 101 -17.97 13.49 -7.39
CA CYS A 101 -17.22 12.26 -7.63
C CYS A 101 -18.03 11.06 -7.16
N GLN A 102 -18.70 10.37 -8.08
CA GLN A 102 -19.46 9.16 -7.80
C GLN A 102 -18.63 7.94 -8.16
N VAL A 103 -18.69 6.88 -7.34
CA VAL A 103 -17.99 5.62 -7.61
C VAL A 103 -18.97 4.47 -7.51
N GLU A 104 -18.94 3.59 -8.50
CA GLU A 104 -19.71 2.36 -8.55
C GLU A 104 -18.77 1.18 -8.84
N ASN A 105 -18.80 0.20 -7.95
CA ASN A 105 -18.11 -1.06 -8.18
C ASN A 105 -18.92 -1.91 -9.15
N MET A 106 -18.27 -2.34 -10.23
CA MET A 106 -18.85 -3.33 -11.15
C MET A 106 -18.68 -4.75 -10.57
N LEU A 107 -19.06 -5.77 -11.34
CA LEU A 107 -18.68 -7.14 -11.00
C LEU A 107 -17.15 -7.22 -11.00
N VAL A 108 -16.57 -7.68 -9.88
CA VAL A 108 -15.12 -7.70 -9.66
C VAL A 108 -14.60 -9.13 -9.84
N GLY A 109 -13.67 -9.31 -10.77
CA GLY A 109 -13.02 -10.58 -11.16
C GLY A 109 -11.79 -10.96 -10.32
N GLY A 110 -11.79 -10.57 -9.04
CA GLY A 110 -10.70 -10.80 -8.07
C GLY A 110 -9.90 -9.54 -7.76
N GLY A 111 -9.08 -9.59 -6.70
CA GLY A 111 -8.23 -8.46 -6.27
C GLY A 111 -7.07 -8.90 -5.37
N PHE A 112 -7.36 -9.73 -4.36
CA PHE A 112 -6.40 -10.34 -3.42
C PHE A 112 -5.56 -9.37 -2.56
N GLY A 113 -6.01 -8.12 -2.43
CA GLY A 113 -5.45 -7.15 -1.49
C GLY A 113 -6.19 -5.83 -1.55
#